data_AF-A0A412MXI5-F1
#
_entry.id   AF-A0A412MXI5-F1
#
_cell.length_a   1.000
_cell.length_b   1.000
_cell.length_c   1.000
_cell.angle_alpha   90.00
_cell.angle_beta   90.00
_cell.angle_gamma   90.00
#
_symmetry.space_group_name_H-M   'P 1'
#
loop_
_entity.id
_entity.type
_entity.pdbx_description
1 polymer ?
#
loop_
_entity_poly.entity_id
_entity_poly.type
_entity_poly.pdbx_seq_one_letter_code
_entity_poly.pdbx_strand_id
1 'polypeptide(L)'
;MKTNRYGISGSTLKIIAAISMVLDHVSRIVLTNGIMTHASYSQISDEQWAILSEASDMLHVLGRIAFPLFCFLIVEGFLHTHDLKKYLRNMLVFAIIAEPIYDFVQTGQLFDLRQQNVMCELLLSLVFLIVLEKIQSLSKRKRYIAETALIVLTALAAEYTKLDGGVYGIMLVAAFYLFHDSKAKMFFAAVCAVLLSSCHIVGGGFELAAANVLNPDVAAAVVSLLLINLYNGKRGLKLKYFFYIFYPAHLALLYGVSLIVLNCL
;
A
#
# COMPACT_ATOMS: atom_id res chain seq x y z
N MET A 1 13.78 -24.81 17.52
CA MET A 1 14.07 -25.47 16.23
C MET A 1 13.56 -24.60 15.09
N LYS A 2 14.45 -24.05 14.26
CA LYS A 2 14.05 -23.38 13.00
C LYS A 2 13.59 -24.45 12.02
N THR A 3 12.29 -24.72 11.97
CA THR A 3 11.73 -25.58 10.93
C THR A 3 12.00 -24.91 9.59
N ASN A 4 12.63 -25.65 8.68
CA ASN A 4 12.91 -25.20 7.32
C ASN A 4 11.56 -25.14 6.59
N ARG A 5 10.76 -24.10 6.84
CA ARG A 5 9.46 -23.92 6.20
C ARG A 5 9.69 -23.72 4.71
N TYR A 6 9.22 -24.67 3.90
CA TYR A 6 9.05 -24.45 2.47
C TYR A 6 8.08 -23.28 2.28
N GLY A 7 8.42 -22.34 1.39
CA GLY A 7 7.66 -21.11 1.18
C GLY A 7 8.49 -19.99 0.58
N ILE A 8 7.88 -18.83 0.37
CA ILE A 8 8.51 -17.66 -0.27
C ILE A 8 9.23 -16.77 0.73
N SER A 9 10.33 -16.15 0.29
CA SER A 9 11.15 -15.27 1.13
C SER A 9 10.59 -13.85 1.17
N GLY A 10 11.07 -13.05 2.13
CA GLY A 10 10.70 -11.64 2.26
C GLY A 10 11.12 -10.80 1.06
N SER A 11 12.27 -11.11 0.43
CA SER A 11 12.65 -10.47 -0.83
C SER A 11 11.73 -10.86 -1.98
N THR A 12 11.24 -12.10 -2.02
CA THR A 12 10.28 -12.54 -3.04
C THR A 12 8.96 -11.78 -2.89
N LEU A 13 8.44 -11.66 -1.66
CA LEU A 13 7.26 -10.83 -1.38
C LEU A 13 7.46 -9.37 -1.79
N LYS A 14 8.64 -8.79 -1.51
CA LYS A 14 8.97 -7.42 -1.94
C LYS A 14 8.96 -7.25 -3.45
N ILE A 15 9.49 -8.24 -4.18
CA ILE A 15 9.49 -8.21 -5.66
C ILE A 15 8.07 -8.30 -6.19
N ILE A 16 7.24 -9.21 -5.65
CA ILE A 16 5.82 -9.30 -6.05
C ILE A 16 5.11 -7.97 -5.77
N ALA A 17 5.29 -7.39 -4.59
CA ALA A 17 4.71 -6.10 -4.23
C ALA A 17 5.17 -4.97 -5.18
N ALA A 18 6.45 -4.93 -5.54
CA ALA A 18 7.00 -3.95 -6.46
C ALA A 18 6.45 -4.10 -7.89
N ILE A 19 6.30 -5.33 -8.38
CA ILE A 19 5.69 -5.61 -9.69
C ILE A 19 4.23 -5.18 -9.68
N SER A 20 3.44 -5.59 -8.68
CA SER A 20 2.05 -5.17 -8.53
C SER A 20 1.91 -3.64 -8.49
N MET A 21 2.78 -2.95 -7.73
CA MET A 21 2.77 -1.48 -7.68
C MET A 21 3.02 -0.84 -9.06
N VAL A 22 3.92 -1.40 -9.87
CA VAL A 22 4.15 -0.91 -11.24
C VAL A 22 2.92 -1.14 -12.11
N LEU A 23 2.22 -2.28 -11.99
CA LEU A 23 0.98 -2.51 -12.72
C LEU A 23 -0.09 -1.45 -12.37
N ASP A 24 -0.27 -1.15 -11.08
CA ASP A 24 -1.19 -0.10 -10.63
C ASP A 24 -0.86 1.27 -11.25
N HIS A 25 0.43 1.60 -11.23
CA HIS A 25 0.91 2.88 -11.72
C HIS A 25 0.92 2.96 -13.25
N VAL A 26 1.07 1.86 -13.99
CA VAL A 26 0.86 1.83 -15.44
C VAL A 26 -0.60 2.16 -15.75
N SER A 27 -1.56 1.56 -15.04
CA SER A 27 -2.98 1.92 -15.16
C SER A 27 -3.18 3.41 -14.94
N ARG A 28 -2.80 3.93 -13.77
CA ARG A 28 -3.10 5.32 -13.39
C ARG A 28 -2.32 6.36 -14.19
N ILE A 29 -1.00 6.19 -14.35
CA ILE A 29 -0.11 7.22 -14.93
C ILE A 29 -0.13 7.18 -16.46
N VAL A 30 -0.06 5.99 -17.05
CA VAL A 30 0.09 5.85 -18.51
C VAL A 30 -1.27 5.75 -19.18
N LEU A 31 -2.13 4.83 -18.75
CA LEU A 31 -3.41 4.61 -19.40
C LEU A 31 -4.42 5.72 -19.05
N THR A 32 -4.67 5.96 -17.76
CA THR A 32 -5.69 6.92 -17.33
C THR A 32 -5.25 8.38 -17.50
N ASN A 33 -4.18 8.79 -16.80
CA ASN A 33 -3.72 10.18 -16.84
C ASN A 33 -3.05 10.51 -18.16
N GLY A 34 -2.32 9.58 -18.77
CA GLY A 34 -1.65 9.78 -20.05
C GLY A 34 -2.64 9.79 -21.20
N ILE A 35 -3.19 8.62 -21.54
CA ILE A 35 -4.01 8.45 -22.74
C ILE A 35 -5.43 8.97 -22.53
N MET A 36 -6.17 8.40 -21.58
CA MET A 36 -7.63 8.58 -21.50
C MET A 36 -8.04 10.02 -21.16
N THR A 37 -7.28 10.71 -20.33
CA THR A 37 -7.60 12.09 -19.91
C THR A 37 -7.28 13.13 -21.00
N HIS A 38 -6.36 12.84 -21.92
CA HIS A 38 -5.89 13.80 -22.93
C HIS A 38 -6.32 13.48 -24.36
N ALA A 39 -6.73 12.24 -24.64
CA ALA A 39 -7.18 11.86 -25.96
C ALA A 39 -8.52 12.54 -26.30
N SER A 40 -8.56 13.18 -27.47
CA SER A 40 -9.79 13.73 -28.04
C SER A 40 -10.69 12.61 -28.56
N TYR A 41 -12.01 12.82 -28.58
CA TYR A 41 -12.98 11.83 -29.09
C TYR A 41 -12.73 11.42 -30.54
N SER A 42 -12.02 12.24 -31.33
CA SER A 42 -11.62 11.91 -32.70
C SER A 42 -10.36 11.02 -32.81
N GLN A 43 -9.58 10.89 -31.73
CA GLN A 43 -8.31 10.16 -31.71
C GLN A 43 -8.49 8.69 -31.27
N ILE A 44 -9.55 8.39 -30.51
CA ILE A 44 -9.82 7.05 -29.96
C ILE A 44 -11.26 6.68 -30.26
N SER A 45 -11.46 5.57 -30.97
CA SER A 45 -12.79 4.98 -31.19
C SER A 45 -13.38 4.40 -29.91
N ASP A 46 -14.71 4.27 -29.86
CA ASP A 46 -15.41 3.67 -28.70
C ASP A 46 -14.89 2.26 -28.35
N GLU A 47 -14.52 1.45 -29.36
CA GLU A 47 -13.95 0.11 -29.16
C GLU A 47 -12.55 0.17 -28.52
N GLN A 48 -11.69 1.08 -28.98
CA GLN A 48 -10.37 1.29 -28.38
C GLN A 48 -10.48 1.83 -26.96
N TRP A 49 -11.44 2.70 -26.68
CA TRP A 49 -11.70 3.21 -25.35
C TRP A 49 -12.15 2.10 -24.39
N ALA A 50 -13.01 1.19 -24.85
CA ALA A 50 -13.45 0.03 -24.06
C ALA A 50 -12.26 -0.87 -23.70
N ILE A 51 -11.39 -1.18 -24.67
CA ILE A 51 -10.18 -1.98 -24.45
C ILE A 51 -9.23 -1.32 -23.44
N LEU A 52 -9.00 0.00 -23.58
CA LEU A 52 -8.13 0.76 -22.66
C LEU A 52 -8.70 0.79 -21.25
N SER A 53 -10.01 0.96 -21.12
CA SER A 53 -10.69 0.98 -19.81
C SER A 53 -10.58 -0.39 -19.13
N GLU A 54 -10.87 -1.48 -19.84
CA GLU A 54 -10.76 -2.84 -19.31
C GLU A 54 -9.31 -3.18 -18.91
N ALA A 55 -8.34 -2.80 -19.74
CA ALA A 55 -6.92 -2.99 -19.43
C ALA A 55 -6.50 -2.19 -18.19
N SER A 56 -6.96 -0.94 -18.07
CA SER A 56 -6.70 -0.11 -16.90
C SER A 56 -7.26 -0.72 -15.63
N ASP A 57 -8.53 -1.16 -15.65
CA ASP A 57 -9.18 -1.77 -14.49
C ASP A 57 -8.47 -3.06 -14.07
N MET A 58 -8.11 -3.93 -15.01
CA MET A 58 -7.39 -5.17 -14.70
C MET A 58 -6.03 -4.88 -14.05
N LEU A 59 -5.26 -3.93 -14.60
CA LEU A 59 -3.96 -3.53 -14.05
C LEU A 59 -4.09 -2.91 -12.65
N HIS A 60 -5.12 -2.10 -12.43
CA HIS A 60 -5.43 -1.51 -11.12
C HIS A 60 -5.73 -2.58 -10.08
N VAL A 61 -6.58 -3.56 -10.42
CA VAL A 61 -6.93 -4.69 -9.55
C VAL A 61 -5.69 -5.50 -9.17
N LEU A 62 -4.84 -5.86 -10.14
CA LEU A 62 -3.57 -6.55 -9.87
C LEU A 62 -2.63 -5.70 -8.99
N GLY A 63 -2.75 -4.38 -9.11
CA GLY A 63 -2.09 -3.38 -8.30
C GLY A 63 -2.43 -3.44 -6.81
N ARG A 64 -3.69 -3.73 -6.46
CA ARG A 64 -4.17 -3.79 -5.08
C ARG A 64 -3.44 -4.83 -4.21
N ILE A 65 -2.79 -5.81 -4.83
CA ILE A 65 -1.92 -6.80 -4.14
C ILE A 65 -0.74 -6.11 -3.43
N ALA A 66 -0.23 -5.00 -3.97
CA ALA A 66 1.02 -4.40 -3.51
C ALA A 66 0.95 -3.89 -2.07
N PHE A 67 -0.12 -3.15 -1.74
CA PHE A 67 -0.17 -2.37 -0.51
C PHE A 67 -0.19 -3.23 0.77
N PRO A 68 -0.98 -4.31 0.89
CA PRO A 68 -0.93 -5.16 2.08
C PRO A 68 0.40 -5.90 2.22
N LEU A 69 1.06 -6.25 1.11
CA LEU A 69 2.41 -6.80 1.16
C LEU A 69 3.38 -5.79 1.76
N PHE A 70 3.32 -4.51 1.36
CA PHE A 70 4.15 -3.46 1.97
C PHE A 70 3.82 -3.26 3.47
N CYS A 71 2.55 -3.29 3.86
CA CYS A 71 2.12 -3.23 5.26
C CYS A 71 2.68 -4.42 6.08
N PHE A 72 2.66 -5.62 5.52
CA PHE A 72 3.27 -6.78 6.19
C PHE A 72 4.80 -6.64 6.29
N LEU A 73 5.43 -6.20 5.21
CA LEU A 73 6.88 -6.06 5.12
C LEU A 73 7.43 -4.92 5.99
N ILE A 74 6.65 -3.88 6.30
CA ILE A 74 7.06 -2.85 7.27
C ILE A 74 7.09 -3.44 8.69
N VAL A 75 6.09 -4.24 9.07
CA VAL A 75 6.03 -4.94 10.36
C VAL A 75 7.19 -5.93 10.48
N GLU A 76 7.41 -6.77 9.48
CA GLU A 76 8.56 -7.68 9.44
C GLU A 76 9.90 -6.93 9.52
N GLY A 77 10.01 -5.79 8.82
CA GLY A 77 11.19 -4.95 8.88
C GLY A 77 11.43 -4.35 10.25
N PHE A 78 10.36 -3.93 10.94
CA PHE A 78 10.40 -3.40 12.29
C PHE A 78 10.84 -4.45 13.32
N LEU A 79 10.25 -5.65 13.29
CA LEU A 79 10.56 -6.73 14.23
C LEU A 79 12.01 -7.25 14.12
N HIS A 80 12.66 -7.07 12.96
CA HIS A 80 14.00 -7.61 12.70
C HIS A 80 15.10 -6.53 12.56
N THR A 81 14.75 -5.24 12.58
CA THR A 81 15.76 -4.18 12.46
C THR A 81 16.55 -4.03 13.75
N HIS A 82 17.86 -3.83 13.62
CA HIS A 82 18.74 -3.54 14.76
C HIS A 82 19.00 -2.04 14.93
N ASP A 83 18.66 -1.24 13.91
CA ASP A 83 18.88 0.20 13.89
C ASP A 83 17.62 0.91 13.38
N LEU A 84 16.69 1.14 14.32
CA LEU A 84 15.42 1.79 14.07
C LEU A 84 15.58 3.26 13.67
N LYS A 85 16.59 3.97 14.21
CA LYS A 85 16.87 5.37 13.86
C LYS A 85 17.26 5.50 12.39
N LYS A 86 18.15 4.63 11.90
CA LYS A 86 18.51 4.57 10.48
C LYS A 86 17.35 4.14 9.60
N TYR A 87 16.47 3.25 10.10
CA TYR A 87 15.28 2.86 9.35
C TYR A 87 14.33 4.03 9.14
N LEU A 88 13.99 4.74 10.23
CA LEU A 88 13.12 5.91 10.22
C LEU A 88 13.69 7.03 9.35
N ARG A 89 14.98 7.38 9.54
CA ARG A 89 15.65 8.41 8.74
C ARG A 89 15.62 8.07 7.24
N ASN A 90 15.94 6.83 6.87
CA ASN A 90 15.92 6.45 5.47
C ASN A 90 14.51 6.56 4.90
N MET A 91 13.49 6.08 5.62
CA MET A 91 12.10 6.21 5.15
C MET A 91 11.70 7.67 4.95
N LEU A 92 12.01 8.54 5.93
CA LEU A 92 11.75 9.99 5.85
C LEU A 92 12.43 10.64 4.65
N VAL A 93 13.72 10.37 4.44
CA VAL A 93 14.48 10.95 3.32
C VAL A 93 13.85 10.58 1.98
N PHE A 94 13.51 9.30 1.77
CA PHE A 94 12.92 8.86 0.51
C PHE A 94 11.46 9.29 0.35
N ALA A 95 10.70 9.42 1.43
CA ALA A 95 9.36 9.99 1.39
C ALA A 95 9.38 11.45 0.93
N ILE A 96 10.30 12.27 1.45
CA ILE A 96 10.48 13.67 1.04
C ILE A 96 10.93 13.77 -0.42
N ILE A 97 11.84 12.89 -0.87
CA ILE A 97 12.30 12.88 -2.27
C ILE A 97 11.16 12.47 -3.21
N ALA A 98 10.31 11.53 -2.80
CA ALA A 98 9.26 11.00 -3.64
C ALA A 98 8.06 11.93 -3.78
N GLU A 99 7.73 12.74 -2.76
CA GLU A 99 6.53 13.60 -2.78
C GLU A 99 6.44 14.52 -4.02
N PRO A 100 7.43 15.37 -4.34
CA PRO A 100 7.31 16.26 -5.50
C PRO A 100 7.25 15.51 -6.84
N ILE A 101 7.83 14.31 -6.91
CA ILE A 101 7.74 13.45 -8.10
C ILE A 101 6.32 12.88 -8.18
N TYR A 102 5.80 12.37 -7.07
CA TYR A 102 4.46 11.81 -6.97
C TYR A 102 3.40 12.85 -7.35
N ASP A 103 3.46 14.04 -6.76
CA ASP A 103 2.53 15.14 -7.04
C ASP A 103 2.57 15.54 -8.51
N PHE A 104 3.77 15.71 -9.06
CA PHE A 104 3.93 16.14 -10.44
C PHE A 104 3.38 15.11 -11.42
N VAL A 105 3.61 13.83 -11.15
CA VAL A 105 3.11 12.73 -11.98
C VAL A 105 1.58 12.61 -11.93
N GLN A 106 0.96 12.93 -10.80
CA GLN A 106 -0.49 12.81 -10.65
C GLN A 106 -1.25 14.05 -11.11
N THR A 107 -0.72 15.25 -10.87
CA THR A 107 -1.50 16.48 -11.02
C THR A 107 -0.80 17.54 -11.85
N GLY A 108 0.42 17.28 -12.30
CA GLY A 108 1.25 18.24 -13.03
C GLY A 108 1.83 19.35 -12.15
N GLN A 109 1.59 19.32 -10.83
CA GLN A 109 2.10 20.30 -9.87
C GLN A 109 3.16 19.67 -8.99
N LEU A 110 4.24 20.40 -8.68
CA LEU A 110 5.31 19.89 -7.80
C LEU A 110 4.90 19.79 -6.32
N PHE A 111 3.77 20.38 -5.94
CA PHE A 111 3.25 20.40 -4.58
C PHE A 111 1.73 20.30 -4.61
N ASP A 112 1.19 19.22 -4.10
CA ASP A 112 -0.24 18.97 -4.02
C ASP A 112 -0.59 18.26 -2.70
N LEU A 113 -1.57 18.80 -1.97
CA LEU A 113 -1.99 18.25 -0.67
C LEU A 113 -3.23 17.35 -0.78
N ARG A 114 -3.73 17.10 -2.00
CA ARG A 114 -4.95 16.30 -2.20
C ARG A 114 -4.75 14.82 -1.91
N GLN A 115 -3.55 14.30 -2.16
CA GLN A 115 -3.17 12.93 -1.86
C GLN A 115 -1.66 12.90 -1.64
N GLN A 116 -1.18 12.09 -0.71
CA GLN A 116 0.24 11.98 -0.40
C GLN A 116 0.78 10.59 -0.72
N ASN A 117 2.08 10.52 -0.99
CA ASN A 117 2.71 9.30 -1.48
C ASN A 117 2.70 8.14 -0.45
N VAL A 118 2.81 6.90 -0.94
CA VAL A 118 2.75 5.69 -0.10
C VAL A 118 3.91 5.57 0.90
N MET A 119 5.05 6.21 0.65
CA MET A 119 6.17 6.19 1.60
C MET A 119 5.86 7.03 2.85
N CYS A 120 5.04 8.08 2.74
CA CYS A 120 4.52 8.83 3.87
C CYS A 120 3.62 7.95 4.76
N GLU A 121 2.75 7.14 4.15
CA GLU A 121 1.95 6.11 4.86
C GLU A 121 2.83 5.10 5.60
N LEU A 122 3.85 4.57 4.92
CA LEU A 122 4.79 3.61 5.52
C LEU A 122 5.65 4.23 6.62
N LEU A 123 5.98 5.52 6.52
CA LEU A 123 6.65 6.28 7.58
C LEU A 123 5.75 6.43 8.81
N LEU A 124 4.50 6.84 8.62
CA LEU A 124 3.53 6.94 9.71
C LEU A 124 3.30 5.58 10.39
N SER A 125 3.16 4.52 9.59
CA SER A 125 3.07 3.14 10.07
C SER A 125 4.30 2.73 10.90
N LEU A 126 5.50 3.13 10.50
CA LEU A 126 6.70 2.86 11.29
C LEU A 126 6.70 3.62 12.62
N VAL A 127 6.28 4.89 12.64
CA VAL A 127 6.11 5.67 13.88
C VAL A 127 5.06 5.03 14.79
N PHE A 128 3.93 4.61 14.21
CA PHE A 128 2.87 3.87 14.90
C PHE A 128 3.41 2.62 15.60
N LEU A 129 4.20 1.79 14.91
CA LEU A 129 4.80 0.59 15.49
C LEU A 129 5.73 0.89 16.67
N ILE A 130 6.51 1.98 16.59
CA ILE A 130 7.41 2.41 17.69
C ILE A 130 6.63 2.76 18.95
N VAL A 131 5.50 3.44 18.81
CA VAL A 131 4.66 3.81 19.95
C VAL A 131 3.89 2.58 20.45
N LEU A 132 3.38 1.75 19.54
CA LEU A 132 2.63 0.54 19.86
C LEU A 132 3.47 -0.48 20.64
N GLU A 133 4.75 -0.63 20.30
CA GLU A 133 5.69 -1.50 21.02
C GLU A 133 5.86 -1.06 22.48
N LYS A 134 5.97 0.25 22.74
CA LYS A 134 6.05 0.78 24.11
C LYS A 134 4.78 0.56 24.91
N ILE A 135 3.61 0.55 24.25
CA ILE A 135 2.32 0.28 24.90
C ILE A 135 2.23 -1.16 25.39
N GLN A 136 2.97 -2.11 24.79
CA GLN A 136 2.93 -3.53 25.16
C GLN A 136 3.37 -3.80 26.60
N SER A 137 4.15 -2.90 27.22
CA SER A 137 4.61 -3.04 28.62
C SER A 137 3.59 -2.55 29.65
N LEU A 138 2.45 -2.00 29.24
CA LEU A 138 1.40 -1.56 30.15
C LEU A 138 0.60 -2.73 30.73
N SER A 139 -0.10 -2.49 31.85
CA SER A 139 -1.05 -3.47 32.40
C SER A 139 -2.18 -3.75 31.40
N LYS A 140 -2.70 -4.99 31.39
CA LYS A 140 -3.66 -5.48 30.37
C LYS A 140 -4.79 -4.50 30.05
N ARG A 141 -5.44 -3.91 31.07
CA ARG A 141 -6.52 -2.93 30.88
C ARG A 141 -6.03 -1.63 30.25
N LYS A 142 -4.92 -1.07 30.76
CA LYS A 142 -4.35 0.19 30.23
C LYS A 142 -3.82 -0.01 28.81
N ARG A 143 -3.23 -1.17 28.53
CA ARG A 143 -2.73 -1.58 27.23
C ARG A 143 -3.84 -1.55 26.17
N TYR A 144 -4.94 -2.28 26.38
CA TYR A 144 -6.02 -2.31 25.37
C TYR A 144 -6.63 -0.92 25.11
N ILE A 145 -6.78 -0.09 26.14
CA ILE A 145 -7.26 1.29 25.96
C ILE A 145 -6.27 2.10 25.13
N ALA A 146 -4.97 2.01 25.44
CA ALA A 146 -3.93 2.74 24.73
C ALA A 146 -3.73 2.24 23.28
N GLU A 147 -3.81 0.94 23.03
CA GLU A 147 -3.75 0.33 21.69
C GLU A 147 -4.91 0.85 20.82
N THR A 148 -6.15 0.76 21.32
CA THR A 148 -7.33 1.25 20.59
C THR A 148 -7.24 2.75 20.33
N ALA A 149 -6.85 3.55 21.34
CA ALA A 149 -6.68 4.99 21.17
C ALA A 149 -5.60 5.31 20.13
N LEU A 150 -4.46 4.62 20.16
CA LEU A 150 -3.38 4.84 19.20
C LEU A 150 -3.82 4.46 17.78
N ILE A 151 -4.50 3.33 17.60
CA ILE A 151 -5.02 2.89 16.29
C ILE A 151 -5.98 3.94 15.73
N VAL A 152 -6.97 4.36 16.52
CA VAL A 152 -7.97 5.35 16.08
C VAL A 152 -7.31 6.69 15.75
N LEU A 153 -6.46 7.21 16.62
CA LEU A 153 -5.81 8.51 16.40
C LEU A 153 -4.87 8.48 15.19
N THR A 154 -4.13 7.40 14.99
CA THR A 154 -3.22 7.27 13.84
C THR A 154 -3.99 7.07 12.54
N ALA A 155 -5.07 6.28 12.56
CA ALA A 155 -5.94 6.10 11.40
C ALA A 155 -6.62 7.41 10.98
N LEU A 156 -7.10 8.19 11.94
CA LEU A 156 -7.64 9.54 11.69
C LEU A 156 -6.56 10.49 11.16
N ALA A 157 -5.33 10.41 11.69
CA ALA A 157 -4.22 11.20 11.18
C ALA A 157 -3.91 10.85 9.72
N ALA A 158 -3.80 9.56 9.38
CA ALA A 158 -3.54 9.07 8.02
C ALA A 158 -4.61 9.57 7.03
N GLU A 159 -5.88 9.49 7.41
CA GLU A 159 -7.02 9.95 6.61
C GLU A 159 -7.06 11.48 6.44
N TYR A 160 -6.74 12.21 7.52
CA TYR A 160 -6.66 13.67 7.51
C TYR A 160 -5.53 14.17 6.62
N THR A 161 -4.38 13.51 6.66
CA THR A 161 -3.22 13.82 5.81
C THR A 161 -3.30 13.20 4.41
N LYS A 162 -4.41 12.56 4.04
CA LYS A 162 -4.66 12.01 2.69
C LYS A 162 -3.58 11.05 2.21
N LEU A 163 -3.07 10.23 3.12
CA LEU A 163 -2.08 9.20 2.77
C LEU A 163 -2.73 8.08 1.97
N ASP A 164 -1.99 7.49 1.03
CA ASP A 164 -2.48 6.47 0.09
C ASP A 164 -3.20 5.27 0.74
N GLY A 165 -2.81 4.91 1.97
CA GLY A 165 -3.43 3.82 2.73
C GLY A 165 -4.52 4.22 3.71
N GLY A 166 -4.52 5.46 4.21
CA GLY A 166 -5.47 5.97 5.20
C GLY A 166 -5.72 5.01 6.38
N VAL A 167 -6.99 4.88 6.77
CA VAL A 167 -7.43 3.97 7.84
C VAL A 167 -7.05 2.51 7.56
N TYR A 168 -7.13 2.10 6.29
CA TYR A 168 -6.87 0.73 5.86
C TYR A 168 -5.43 0.29 6.11
N GLY A 169 -4.45 1.16 5.80
CA GLY A 169 -3.03 0.91 6.05
C GLY A 169 -2.70 0.69 7.52
N ILE A 170 -3.14 1.62 8.38
CA ILE A 170 -2.95 1.52 9.82
C ILE A 170 -3.61 0.26 10.39
N MET A 171 -4.78 -0.12 9.88
CA MET A 171 -5.47 -1.32 10.36
C MET A 171 -4.77 -2.62 9.97
N LEU A 172 -4.23 -2.71 8.75
CA LEU A 172 -3.39 -3.84 8.35
C LEU A 172 -2.12 -3.94 9.18
N VAL A 173 -1.41 -2.82 9.39
CA VAL A 173 -0.18 -2.80 10.19
C VAL A 173 -0.47 -3.21 11.64
N ALA A 174 -1.56 -2.73 12.23
CA ALA A 174 -2.01 -3.15 13.54
C ALA A 174 -2.32 -4.65 13.59
N ALA A 175 -3.05 -5.18 12.60
CA ALA A 175 -3.38 -6.60 12.52
C ALA A 175 -2.12 -7.48 12.41
N PHE A 176 -1.18 -7.11 11.53
CA PHE A 176 0.07 -7.85 11.35
C PHE A 176 0.96 -7.80 12.59
N TYR A 177 1.02 -6.68 13.31
CA TYR A 177 1.85 -6.56 14.51
C TYR A 177 1.21 -7.21 15.74
N LEU A 178 -0.04 -6.88 16.08
CA LEU A 178 -0.67 -7.33 17.33
C LEU A 178 -0.93 -8.84 17.36
N PHE A 179 -1.10 -9.46 16.19
CA PHE A 179 -1.43 -10.88 16.08
C PHE A 179 -0.31 -11.72 15.45
N HIS A 180 0.92 -11.19 15.34
CA HIS A 180 2.04 -11.87 14.68
C HIS A 180 2.34 -13.28 15.25
N ASP A 181 2.05 -13.51 16.53
CA ASP A 181 2.21 -14.82 17.19
C ASP A 181 1.21 -15.89 16.71
N SER A 182 0.04 -15.48 16.21
CA SER A 182 -1.05 -16.37 15.81
C SER A 182 -1.48 -16.09 14.38
N LYS A 183 -0.99 -16.92 13.44
CA LYS A 183 -1.33 -16.82 12.01
C LYS A 183 -2.84 -16.72 11.74
N ALA A 184 -3.65 -17.49 12.46
CA ALA A 184 -5.11 -17.48 12.28
C ALA A 184 -5.73 -16.13 12.70
N LYS A 185 -5.34 -15.59 13.86
CA LYS A 185 -5.84 -14.28 14.33
C LYS A 185 -5.36 -13.14 13.42
N MET A 186 -4.10 -13.20 13.00
CA MET A 186 -3.51 -12.22 12.08
C MET A 186 -4.26 -12.21 10.75
N PHE A 187 -4.48 -13.38 10.15
CA PHE A 187 -5.19 -13.49 8.88
C PHE A 187 -6.64 -13.03 9.01
N PHE A 188 -7.34 -13.44 10.07
CA PHE A 188 -8.71 -13.00 10.33
C PHE A 188 -8.80 -11.47 10.48
N ALA A 189 -7.93 -10.88 11.31
CA ALA A 189 -7.89 -9.43 11.51
C ALA A 189 -7.54 -8.67 10.21
N ALA A 190 -6.61 -9.19 9.40
CA ALA A 190 -6.25 -8.59 8.12
C ALA A 190 -7.39 -8.67 7.10
N VAL A 191 -8.12 -9.79 7.02
CA VAL A 191 -9.33 -9.91 6.19
C VAL A 191 -10.39 -8.91 6.66
N CYS A 192 -10.62 -8.77 7.96
CA CYS A 192 -11.55 -7.76 8.48
C CYS A 192 -11.13 -6.33 8.09
N ALA A 193 -9.83 -6.01 8.11
CA ALA A 193 -9.33 -4.71 7.67
C ALA A 193 -9.57 -4.45 6.17
N VAL A 194 -9.35 -5.46 5.32
CA VAL A 194 -9.64 -5.39 3.87
C VAL A 194 -11.15 -5.25 3.59
N LEU A 195 -11.99 -5.96 4.34
CA LEU A 195 -13.44 -5.83 4.18
C LEU A 195 -13.92 -4.45 4.64
N LEU A 196 -13.37 -3.92 5.73
CA LEU A 196 -13.71 -2.61 6.25
C LEU A 196 -13.33 -1.48 5.28
N SER A 197 -12.24 -1.61 4.53
CA SER A 197 -11.84 -0.62 3.53
C SER A 197 -12.83 -0.49 2.37
N SER A 198 -13.73 -1.46 2.21
CA SER A 198 -14.74 -1.50 1.15
C SER A 198 -16.11 -1.01 1.64
N CYS A 199 -16.18 -0.57 2.90
CA CYS A 199 -17.38 0.01 3.47
C CYS A 199 -17.39 1.52 3.19
N HIS A 200 -18.48 2.00 2.60
CA HIS A 200 -18.71 3.43 2.40
C HIS A 200 -19.80 3.93 3.37
N ILE A 201 -19.65 5.16 3.84
CA ILE A 201 -20.71 5.86 4.58
C ILE A 201 -21.57 6.59 3.56
N VAL A 202 -22.79 6.11 3.34
CA VAL A 202 -23.77 6.74 2.42
C VAL A 202 -24.98 7.16 3.24
N GLY A 203 -25.39 8.43 3.13
CA GLY A 203 -26.60 8.94 3.79
C GLY A 203 -26.59 8.91 5.32
N GLY A 204 -25.41 8.89 5.96
CA GLY A 204 -25.27 8.78 7.42
C GLY A 204 -25.42 7.36 7.98
N GLY A 205 -25.58 6.35 7.12
CA GLY A 205 -25.57 4.92 7.47
C GLY A 205 -24.27 4.22 7.06
N PHE A 206 -23.97 3.11 7.73
CA PHE A 206 -22.90 2.20 7.34
C PHE A 206 -23.47 1.15 6.37
N GLU A 207 -23.09 1.21 5.10
CA GLU A 207 -23.60 0.27 4.09
C GLU A 207 -22.54 -0.77 3.73
N LEU A 208 -22.80 -2.02 4.12
CA LEU A 208 -22.06 -3.20 3.68
C LEU A 208 -22.87 -3.91 2.59
N ALA A 209 -22.85 -3.37 1.37
CA ALA A 209 -23.49 -4.03 0.24
C ALA A 209 -22.63 -5.22 -0.23
N ALA A 210 -23.27 -6.35 -0.53
CA ALA A 210 -22.58 -7.54 -1.04
C ALA A 210 -21.75 -7.24 -2.32
N ALA A 211 -22.22 -6.30 -3.15
CA ALA A 211 -21.50 -5.83 -4.33
C ALA A 211 -20.17 -5.12 -4.01
N ASN A 212 -20.07 -4.44 -2.86
CA ASN A 212 -18.84 -3.76 -2.42
C ASN A 212 -17.85 -4.75 -1.80
N VAL A 213 -18.34 -5.84 -1.21
CA VAL A 213 -17.51 -6.88 -0.58
C VAL A 213 -16.91 -7.86 -1.60
N LEU A 214 -17.63 -8.14 -2.68
CA LEU A 214 -17.22 -9.08 -3.73
C LEU A 214 -16.61 -8.36 -4.94
N ASN A 215 -16.06 -7.16 -4.75
CA ASN A 215 -15.40 -6.46 -5.85
C ASN A 215 -14.01 -7.07 -6.14
N PRO A 216 -13.49 -6.89 -7.37
CA PRO A 216 -12.18 -7.41 -7.75
C PRO A 216 -11.02 -6.88 -6.88
N ASP A 217 -11.12 -5.65 -6.37
CA ASP A 217 -10.09 -5.02 -5.54
C ASP A 217 -9.91 -5.74 -4.20
N VAL A 218 -11.00 -6.09 -3.51
CA VAL A 218 -10.99 -6.90 -2.29
C VAL A 218 -10.41 -8.26 -2.57
N ALA A 219 -10.80 -8.90 -3.66
CA ALA A 219 -10.28 -10.21 -4.04
C ALA A 219 -8.74 -10.16 -4.21
N ALA A 220 -8.22 -9.14 -4.90
CA ALA A 220 -6.79 -8.93 -5.08
C ALA A 220 -6.08 -8.64 -3.74
N ALA A 221 -6.66 -7.81 -2.87
CA ALA A 221 -6.13 -7.58 -1.54
C ALA A 221 -6.11 -8.88 -0.69
N VAL A 222 -7.12 -9.74 -0.79
CA VAL A 222 -7.12 -11.04 -0.10
C VAL A 222 -6.05 -12.00 -0.68
N VAL A 223 -5.81 -11.97 -2.00
CA VAL A 223 -4.71 -12.74 -2.63
C VAL A 223 -3.36 -12.39 -2.01
N SER A 224 -3.12 -11.11 -1.68
CA SER A 224 -1.90 -10.71 -0.98
C SER A 224 -1.75 -11.40 0.39
N LEU A 225 -2.85 -11.64 1.11
CA LEU A 225 -2.83 -12.33 2.41
C LEU A 225 -2.50 -13.82 2.23
N LEU A 226 -2.92 -14.44 1.12
CA LEU A 226 -2.51 -15.81 0.77
C LEU A 226 -0.99 -15.87 0.54
N LEU A 227 -0.41 -14.90 -0.18
CA LEU A 227 1.03 -14.81 -0.37
C LEU A 227 1.77 -14.61 0.96
N ILE A 228 1.24 -13.79 1.86
CA ILE A 228 1.79 -13.62 3.22
C ILE A 228 1.75 -14.95 3.99
N ASN A 229 0.71 -15.76 3.84
CA ASN A 229 0.66 -17.06 4.51
C ASN A 229 1.74 -18.05 4.04
N LEU A 230 2.16 -17.93 2.76
CA LEU A 230 3.27 -18.69 2.16
C LEU A 230 4.65 -18.18 2.59
N TYR A 231 4.74 -17.08 3.34
CA TYR A 231 6.00 -16.55 3.84
C TYR A 231 6.72 -17.52 4.77
N ASN A 232 8.01 -17.74 4.51
CA ASN A 232 8.83 -18.71 5.23
C ASN A 232 9.65 -18.12 6.40
N GLY A 233 9.51 -16.82 6.70
CA GLY A 233 10.27 -16.16 7.77
C GLY A 233 11.72 -15.82 7.41
N LYS A 234 12.16 -16.07 6.18
CA LYS A 234 13.53 -15.76 5.73
C LYS A 234 13.54 -14.43 4.99
N ARG A 235 14.51 -13.58 5.30
CA ARG A 235 14.74 -12.29 4.64
C ARG A 235 14.93 -12.40 3.11
N GLY A 236 15.66 -13.42 2.65
CA GLY A 236 16.05 -13.55 1.24
C GLY A 236 17.15 -12.53 0.85
N LEU A 237 17.07 -11.99 -0.37
CA LEU A 237 18.05 -11.09 -0.96
C LEU A 237 18.17 -9.74 -0.21
N LYS A 238 19.38 -9.18 -0.16
CA LYS A 238 19.69 -7.91 0.52
C LYS A 238 19.61 -6.71 -0.43
N LEU A 239 18.42 -6.42 -0.96
CA LEU A 239 18.19 -5.35 -1.94
C LEU A 239 17.69 -4.03 -1.32
N LYS A 240 18.27 -3.60 -0.19
CA LYS A 240 17.72 -2.47 0.59
C LYS A 240 17.61 -1.19 -0.22
N TYR A 241 18.71 -0.72 -0.82
CA TYR A 241 18.75 0.56 -1.53
C TYR A 241 17.99 0.54 -2.85
N PHE A 242 17.94 -0.62 -3.52
CA PHE A 242 17.11 -0.82 -4.71
C PHE A 242 15.65 -0.45 -4.43
N PHE A 243 15.05 -0.98 -3.36
CA PHE A 243 13.63 -0.70 -3.06
C PHE A 243 13.36 0.74 -2.62
N TYR A 244 14.34 1.44 -2.03
CA TYR A 244 14.16 2.85 -1.69
C TYR A 244 14.17 3.76 -2.92
N ILE A 245 15.11 3.53 -3.85
CA ILE A 245 15.21 4.32 -5.09
C ILE A 245 14.11 3.93 -6.07
N PHE A 246 13.70 2.66 -6.06
CA PHE A 246 12.68 2.12 -6.94
C PHE A 246 11.41 2.99 -6.95
N TYR A 247 10.90 3.39 -5.79
CA TYR A 247 9.64 4.14 -5.71
C TYR A 247 9.65 5.46 -6.50
N PRO A 248 10.48 6.47 -6.18
CA PRO A 248 10.55 7.68 -6.97
C PRO A 248 11.00 7.45 -8.42
N ALA A 249 11.90 6.48 -8.65
CA ALA A 249 12.45 6.24 -9.99
C ALA A 249 11.41 5.68 -10.98
N HIS A 250 10.58 4.71 -10.57
CA HIS A 250 9.60 4.13 -11.47
C HIS A 250 8.43 5.09 -11.76
N LEU A 251 8.06 5.96 -10.81
CA LEU A 251 7.09 7.03 -11.07
C LEU A 251 7.58 7.97 -12.18
N ALA A 252 8.82 8.47 -12.05
CA ALA A 252 9.42 9.33 -13.07
C ALA A 252 9.56 8.62 -14.43
N LEU A 253 9.94 7.34 -14.43
CA LEU A 253 10.03 6.53 -15.65
C LEU A 253 8.67 6.39 -16.34
N LEU A 254 7.63 6.01 -15.60
CA LEU A 254 6.28 5.82 -16.14
C LEU A 254 5.70 7.13 -16.66
N TYR A 255 5.99 8.24 -16.01
CA TYR A 255 5.61 9.55 -16.52
C TYR A 255 6.32 9.90 -17.83
N GLY A 256 7.63 9.62 -17.93
CA GLY A 256 8.36 9.76 -19.19
C GLY A 256 7.76 8.92 -20.33
N VAL A 257 7.35 7.68 -20.03
CA VAL A 257 6.62 6.82 -20.99
C VAL A 257 5.27 7.47 -21.37
N SER A 258 4.53 7.98 -20.40
CA SER A 258 3.25 8.67 -20.63
C SER A 258 3.40 9.85 -21.58
N LEU A 259 4.44 10.68 -21.42
CA LEU A 259 4.75 11.77 -22.33
C LEU A 259 5.09 11.31 -23.75
N ILE A 260 5.84 10.22 -23.90
CA ILE A 260 6.17 9.65 -25.22
C ILE A 260 4.89 9.17 -25.92
N VAL A 261 4.03 8.47 -25.19
CA VAL A 261 2.74 8.00 -25.73
C VAL A 261 1.85 9.16 -26.14
N LEU A 262 1.76 10.20 -25.31
CA LEU A 262 1.01 11.42 -25.60
C LEU A 262 1.47 12.12 -26.88
N ASN A 263 2.78 12.21 -27.11
CA ASN A 263 3.32 12.83 -28.33
C ASN A 263 3.06 12.01 -29.61
N CYS A 264 2.67 10.73 -29.48
CA CYS A 264 2.36 9.85 -30.60
C CYS A 264 0.86 9.79 -30.93
N LEU A 265 -0.01 10.38 -30.10
CA LEU A 265 -1.47 10.46 -30.29
C LEU A 265 -1.85 11.75 -31.00
#